data_AF-A0A4R9QLK4-F1
#
_entry.id   AF-A0A4R9QLK4-F1
#
_cell.length_a   1.000
_cell.length_b   1.000
_cell.length_c   1.000
_cell.angle_alpha   90.00
_cell.angle_beta   90.00
_cell.angle_gamma   90.00
#
_symmetry.space_group_name_H-M   'P 1'
#
loop_
_entity.id
_entity.type
_entity.pdbx_description
1 polymer ?
#
loop_
_entity_poly.entity_id
_entity_poly.type
_entity_poly.pdbx_seq_one_letter_code
_entity_poly.pdbx_strand_id
1 'polypeptide(L)'
;MSGVAQTRSDCLVNSASSLNAFLVNISAGFCAFTIVVYQTWFMPFSLPLFAGRDEYVRMALYAVYCVVLAVSITVIVVRRDVRKFIWPLAFSAAMAVVPIALHPIGLVNRSYLITLALGGSTIVLMLASAPSIALRLSASVTALNAIVCFLDIFFVHGFTGTLGRAAGLAINPNVAAAGLLLGAAASYRGVAKKWRASFLVLVAGALVVTLSRSTLLAAAATLAAPIAIRIWQRYRTGWRFQINNASWARALAVACLLVGVTSVASMTNRYFRIAIGESFAGALSVSRALDEATKAVDTLDRRTSGAEIPSQSPEESSSAGIAAAKSGTGSAPPGVDTAALSRPPSNPAPPSAVNQSKMQALDKRLTDEGKRNSISARALFLERGLLAYREGGFFGRGLEEAQALAPHNTFVLFAVAFGHLGWLIPIGLAAFAFYFVREARDLAVGIAVIGVMMTSHDLLLTPSLFIPVALGIGGMLAARVPAQQSSPTRKRTSWSFASGTVAGIALFAAACVAIFFLKPLPAAGLLVGPLCFIFLGTIIAWSLATLSLFRHPSR
;
A
#
# COMPACT_ATOMS: atom_id res chain seq x y z
N MET A 1 -23.83 -62.62 15.57
CA MET A 1 -24.10 -61.29 16.16
C MET A 1 -22.92 -60.34 15.92
N SER A 2 -22.71 -59.90 14.68
CA SER A 2 -21.59 -59.00 14.29
C SER A 2 -22.11 -57.89 13.36
N GLY A 3 -22.96 -57.00 13.88
CA GLY A 3 -23.64 -55.99 13.04
C GLY A 3 -23.85 -54.61 13.68
N VAL A 4 -23.30 -54.32 14.86
CA VAL A 4 -23.66 -53.09 15.61
C VAL A 4 -22.51 -52.06 15.69
N ALA A 5 -21.29 -52.39 15.25
CA ALA A 5 -20.15 -51.47 15.37
C ALA A 5 -20.01 -50.44 14.23
N GLN A 6 -20.73 -50.60 13.11
CA GLN A 6 -20.47 -49.82 11.88
C GLN A 6 -21.22 -48.47 11.82
N THR A 7 -22.31 -48.30 12.56
CA THR A 7 -23.15 -47.09 12.51
C THR A 7 -22.56 -45.87 13.22
N ARG A 8 -21.65 -46.05 14.19
CA ARG A 8 -21.07 -44.91 14.95
C ARG A 8 -19.90 -44.25 14.21
N SER A 9 -19.16 -45.01 13.39
CA SER A 9 -18.08 -44.51 12.53
C SER A 9 -18.62 -43.57 11.45
N ASP A 10 -19.70 -43.97 10.77
CA ASP A 10 -20.26 -43.21 9.65
C ASP A 10 -20.90 -41.88 10.10
N CYS A 11 -21.42 -41.82 11.32
CA CYS A 11 -21.97 -40.59 11.89
C CYS A 11 -20.88 -39.52 12.14
N LEU A 12 -19.71 -39.91 12.65
CA LEU A 12 -18.60 -38.98 12.92
C LEU A 12 -17.98 -38.44 11.62
N VAL A 13 -17.87 -39.27 10.59
CA VAL A 13 -17.35 -38.87 9.27
C VAL A 13 -18.30 -37.88 8.58
N ASN A 14 -19.61 -38.07 8.71
CA ASN A 14 -20.61 -37.15 8.17
C ASN A 14 -20.64 -35.79 8.89
N SER A 15 -20.39 -35.77 10.21
CA SER A 15 -20.33 -34.53 10.99
C SER A 15 -19.10 -33.66 10.62
N ALA A 16 -17.91 -34.29 10.51
CA ALA A 16 -16.67 -33.58 10.18
C ALA A 16 -16.69 -32.99 8.76
N SER A 17 -17.28 -33.70 7.79
CA SER A 17 -17.43 -33.21 6.42
C SER A 17 -18.43 -32.04 6.31
N SER A 18 -19.51 -32.06 7.10
CA SER A 18 -20.49 -30.98 7.19
C SER A 18 -19.88 -29.69 7.76
N LEU A 19 -19.12 -29.79 8.86
CA LEU A 19 -18.47 -28.64 9.50
C LEU A 19 -17.43 -28.00 8.56
N ASN A 20 -16.63 -28.80 7.86
CA ASN A 20 -15.67 -28.29 6.87
C ASN A 20 -16.37 -27.55 5.73
N ALA A 21 -17.46 -28.10 5.19
CA ALA A 21 -18.23 -27.44 4.14
C ALA A 21 -18.84 -26.11 4.62
N PHE A 22 -19.33 -26.06 5.86
CA PHE A 22 -19.83 -24.84 6.49
C PHE A 22 -18.75 -23.77 6.64
N LEU A 23 -17.58 -24.13 7.19
CA LEU A 23 -16.44 -23.20 7.35
C LEU A 23 -15.95 -22.65 6.02
N VAL A 24 -15.88 -23.46 4.97
CA VAL A 24 -15.47 -23.03 3.62
C VAL A 24 -16.43 -21.96 3.08
N ASN A 25 -17.74 -22.15 3.25
CA ASN A 25 -18.76 -21.21 2.79
C ASN A 25 -18.73 -19.89 3.59
N ILE A 26 -18.65 -19.97 4.92
CA ILE A 26 -18.52 -18.79 5.77
C ILE A 26 -17.23 -18.02 5.42
N SER A 27 -16.11 -18.73 5.24
CA SER A 27 -14.84 -18.12 4.87
C SER A 27 -14.91 -17.41 3.52
N ALA A 28 -15.59 -18.01 2.53
CA ALA A 28 -15.84 -17.39 1.25
C ALA A 28 -16.65 -16.09 1.38
N GLY A 29 -17.72 -16.10 2.19
CA GLY A 29 -18.55 -14.93 2.46
C GLY A 29 -17.77 -13.79 3.12
N PHE A 30 -17.04 -14.06 4.20
CA PHE A 30 -16.24 -13.05 4.90
C PHE A 30 -15.04 -12.56 4.07
N CYS A 31 -14.41 -13.44 3.27
CA CYS A 31 -13.37 -13.04 2.34
C CYS A 31 -13.93 -12.06 1.29
N ALA A 32 -15.08 -12.37 0.69
CA ALA A 32 -15.72 -11.50 -0.27
C ALA A 32 -16.12 -10.16 0.34
N PHE A 33 -16.73 -10.20 1.53
CA PHE A 33 -17.11 -9.01 2.29
C PHE A 33 -15.90 -8.11 2.57
N THR A 34 -14.79 -8.69 3.05
CA THR A 34 -13.56 -7.94 3.35
C THR A 34 -12.97 -7.29 2.10
N ILE A 35 -12.94 -8.03 0.98
CA ILE A 35 -12.49 -7.48 -0.31
C ILE A 35 -13.38 -6.30 -0.72
N VAL A 36 -14.70 -6.48 -0.72
CA VAL A 36 -15.62 -5.41 -1.13
C VAL A 36 -15.48 -4.21 -0.21
N VAL A 37 -15.63 -4.36 1.10
CA VAL A 37 -15.71 -3.23 2.02
C VAL A 37 -14.42 -2.40 2.08
N TYR A 38 -13.26 -3.07 2.05
CA TYR A 38 -11.98 -2.37 2.21
C TYR A 38 -11.32 -2.03 0.88
N GLN A 39 -11.26 -2.97 -0.08
CA GLN A 39 -10.56 -2.70 -1.33
C GLN A 39 -11.32 -1.69 -2.19
N THR A 40 -12.66 -1.60 -2.10
CA THR A 40 -13.43 -0.54 -2.79
C THR A 40 -13.31 0.83 -2.13
N TRP A 41 -12.78 0.92 -0.90
CA TRP A 41 -12.80 2.11 -0.05
C TRP A 41 -14.17 2.55 0.47
N PHE A 42 -15.20 1.70 0.39
CA PHE A 42 -16.52 1.97 0.95
C PHE A 42 -16.48 2.33 2.44
N MET A 43 -15.67 1.62 3.22
CA MET A 43 -15.55 1.90 4.65
C MET A 43 -14.85 3.24 4.93
N PRO A 44 -13.62 3.51 4.43
CA PRO A 44 -13.00 4.83 4.57
C PRO A 44 -13.88 6.00 4.10
N PHE A 45 -14.57 5.82 2.96
CA PHE A 45 -15.46 6.85 2.42
C PHE A 45 -16.65 7.15 3.33
N SER A 46 -17.18 6.14 4.02
CA SER A 46 -18.32 6.29 4.93
C SER A 46 -17.93 6.75 6.34
N LEU A 47 -16.65 6.62 6.75
CA LEU A 47 -16.20 7.01 8.10
C LEU A 47 -16.53 8.46 8.50
N PRO A 48 -16.29 9.50 7.67
CA PRO A 48 -16.60 10.89 8.04
C PRO A 48 -18.09 11.17 8.31
N LEU A 49 -18.98 10.27 7.91
CA LEU A 49 -20.43 10.38 8.15
C LEU A 49 -20.80 10.05 9.60
N PHE A 50 -19.96 9.24 10.22
CA PHE A 50 -20.15 8.76 11.57
C PHE A 50 -19.43 9.63 12.59
N ALA A 51 -18.66 10.64 12.14
CA ALA A 51 -18.05 11.66 12.97
C ALA A 51 -19.14 12.41 13.75
N GLY A 52 -19.28 12.08 15.04
CA GLY A 52 -20.31 12.56 15.96
C GLY A 52 -21.24 11.48 16.53
N ARG A 53 -21.26 10.27 15.96
CA ARG A 53 -21.89 9.05 16.52
C ARG A 53 -20.86 7.94 16.73
N ASP A 54 -19.64 8.37 17.02
CA ASP A 54 -18.41 7.59 16.92
C ASP A 54 -18.46 6.26 17.66
N GLU A 55 -19.09 6.19 18.83
CA GLU A 55 -19.02 5.01 19.68
C GLU A 55 -19.75 3.81 19.10
N TYR A 56 -21.03 3.95 18.70
CA TYR A 56 -21.81 2.82 18.18
C TYR A 56 -21.25 2.27 16.87
N VAL A 57 -20.80 3.15 15.97
CA VAL A 57 -20.26 2.75 14.67
C VAL A 57 -18.91 2.08 14.86
N ARG A 58 -18.05 2.66 15.70
CA ARG A 58 -16.76 2.06 16.03
C ARG A 58 -16.95 0.69 16.68
N MET A 59 -17.94 0.54 17.57
CA MET A 59 -18.31 -0.76 18.15
C MET A 59 -18.80 -1.75 17.11
N ALA A 60 -19.65 -1.34 16.16
CA ALA A 60 -20.10 -2.20 15.07
C ALA A 60 -18.94 -2.65 14.17
N LEU A 61 -17.99 -1.76 13.87
CA LEU A 61 -16.79 -2.10 13.11
C LEU A 61 -15.88 -3.06 13.86
N TYR A 62 -15.65 -2.80 15.15
CA TYR A 62 -14.89 -3.72 16.00
C TYR A 62 -15.58 -5.08 16.10
N ALA A 63 -16.91 -5.13 16.20
CA ALA A 63 -17.65 -6.39 16.19
C ALA A 63 -17.42 -7.14 14.87
N VAL A 64 -17.55 -6.47 13.71
CA VAL A 64 -17.26 -7.06 12.40
C VAL A 64 -15.81 -7.60 12.33
N TYR A 65 -14.84 -6.85 12.84
CA TYR A 65 -13.45 -7.30 12.92
C TYR A 65 -13.27 -8.52 13.82
N CYS A 66 -13.91 -8.52 14.99
CA CYS A 66 -13.87 -9.65 15.91
C CYS A 66 -14.46 -10.90 15.28
N VAL A 67 -15.56 -10.77 14.53
CA VAL A 67 -16.16 -11.91 13.81
C VAL A 67 -15.23 -12.44 12.72
N VAL A 68 -14.67 -11.56 11.87
CA VAL A 68 -13.72 -11.96 10.82
C VAL A 68 -12.50 -12.67 11.41
N LEU A 69 -11.97 -12.16 12.52
CA LEU A 69 -10.85 -12.74 13.23
C LEU A 69 -11.21 -14.09 13.86
N ALA A 70 -12.36 -14.20 14.55
CA ALA A 70 -12.82 -15.42 15.18
C ALA A 70 -13.04 -16.56 14.16
N VAL A 71 -13.63 -16.24 13.01
CA VAL A 71 -13.78 -17.20 11.90
C VAL A 71 -12.40 -17.63 11.39
N SER A 72 -11.46 -16.70 11.23
CA SER A 72 -10.10 -17.01 10.77
C SER A 72 -9.34 -17.90 11.76
N ILE A 73 -9.44 -17.63 13.06
CA ILE A 73 -8.86 -18.47 14.11
C ILE A 73 -9.49 -19.87 14.07
N THR A 74 -10.82 -19.96 13.97
CA THR A 74 -11.55 -21.23 13.88
C THR A 74 -11.06 -22.05 12.68
N VAL A 75 -10.88 -21.40 11.52
CA VAL A 75 -10.31 -22.02 10.33
C VAL A 75 -8.89 -22.55 10.59
N ILE A 76 -8.01 -21.78 11.23
CA ILE A 76 -6.64 -22.22 11.55
C ILE A 76 -6.65 -23.44 12.48
N VAL A 77 -7.56 -23.47 13.47
CA VAL A 77 -7.67 -24.57 14.44
C VAL A 77 -8.16 -25.84 13.75
N VAL A 78 -9.19 -25.75 12.91
CA VAL A 78 -9.83 -26.91 12.27
C VAL A 78 -9.04 -27.41 11.06
N ARG A 79 -8.48 -26.51 10.24
CA ARG A 79 -7.82 -26.84 8.96
C ARG A 79 -6.30 -26.91 9.09
N ARG A 80 -5.80 -28.13 9.30
CA ARG A 80 -4.34 -28.41 9.41
C ARG A 80 -3.57 -28.01 8.15
N ASP A 81 -4.18 -28.15 6.98
CA ASP A 81 -3.59 -27.79 5.70
C ASP A 81 -3.32 -26.28 5.61
N VAL A 82 -4.30 -25.44 5.98
CA VAL A 82 -4.15 -23.98 6.03
C VAL A 82 -3.11 -23.59 7.09
N ARG A 83 -3.19 -24.19 8.28
CA ARG A 83 -2.29 -23.91 9.41
C ARG A 83 -0.82 -24.04 9.05
N LYS A 84 -0.43 -25.06 8.26
CA LYS A 84 0.97 -25.27 7.86
C LYS A 84 1.53 -24.10 7.05
N PHE A 85 0.72 -23.50 6.18
CA PHE A 85 1.15 -22.36 5.35
C PHE A 85 1.11 -21.02 6.10
N ILE A 86 0.24 -20.90 7.10
CA ILE A 86 0.07 -19.66 7.88
C ILE A 86 1.14 -19.52 8.97
N TRP A 87 1.72 -20.61 9.48
CA TRP A 87 2.70 -20.57 10.58
C TRP A 87 3.85 -19.55 10.40
N PRO A 88 4.55 -19.50 9.25
CA PRO A 88 5.61 -18.52 9.03
C PRO A 88 5.10 -17.07 9.02
N LEU A 89 3.90 -16.84 8.49
CA LEU A 89 3.26 -15.53 8.50
C LEU A 89 2.83 -15.12 9.91
N ALA A 90 2.29 -16.07 10.69
CA ALA A 90 1.88 -15.84 12.07
C ALA A 90 3.09 -15.48 12.96
N PHE A 91 4.20 -16.20 12.80
CA PHE A 91 5.46 -15.87 13.50
C PHE A 91 5.95 -14.47 13.15
N SER A 92 5.91 -14.11 11.87
CA SER A 92 6.37 -12.80 11.41
C SER A 92 5.43 -11.67 11.82
N ALA A 93 4.13 -11.92 11.83
CA ALA A 93 3.14 -11.00 12.36
C ALA A 93 3.33 -10.79 13.88
N ALA A 94 3.62 -11.85 14.63
CA ALA A 94 3.94 -11.74 16.06
C ALA A 94 5.18 -10.85 16.27
N MET A 95 6.25 -11.07 15.50
CA MET A 95 7.45 -10.22 15.54
C MET A 95 7.17 -8.76 15.17
N ALA A 96 6.20 -8.51 14.29
CA ALA A 96 5.80 -7.15 13.91
C ALA A 96 4.92 -6.46 14.98
N VAL A 97 4.24 -7.24 15.83
CA VAL A 97 3.38 -6.73 16.91
C VAL A 97 4.18 -6.46 18.20
N VAL A 98 5.21 -7.25 18.50
CA VAL A 98 6.02 -7.11 19.73
C VAL A 98 6.52 -5.69 19.98
N PRO A 99 7.06 -4.94 18.98
CA PRO A 99 7.54 -3.57 19.20
C PRO A 99 6.45 -2.58 19.66
N ILE A 100 5.18 -2.86 19.36
CA ILE A 100 4.05 -2.01 19.78
C ILE A 100 3.88 -2.05 21.30
N ALA A 101 4.16 -3.19 21.94
CA ALA A 101 4.02 -3.34 23.39
C ALA A 101 5.01 -2.46 24.18
N LEU A 102 6.01 -1.90 23.51
CA LEU A 102 7.01 -1.00 24.12
C LEU A 102 6.54 0.46 24.20
N HIS A 103 5.40 0.78 23.57
CA HIS A 103 4.88 2.14 23.44
C HIS A 103 3.39 2.22 23.83
N PRO A 104 2.90 3.41 24.24
CA PRO A 104 1.48 3.58 24.54
C PRO A 104 0.61 3.32 23.30
N ILE A 105 -0.49 2.57 23.49
CA ILE A 105 -1.38 2.17 22.38
C ILE A 105 -2.37 3.30 22.06
N GLY A 106 -1.97 4.19 21.15
CA GLY A 106 -2.83 5.22 20.57
C GLY A 106 -3.66 4.72 19.38
N LEU A 107 -4.27 5.67 18.66
CA LEU A 107 -5.15 5.40 17.53
C LEU A 107 -4.39 4.79 16.34
N VAL A 108 -3.14 5.22 16.09
CA VAL A 108 -2.33 4.75 14.96
C VAL A 108 -1.90 3.31 15.20
N ASN A 109 -1.48 2.97 16.42
CA ASN A 109 -1.19 1.59 16.81
C ASN A 109 -2.39 0.66 16.62
N ARG A 110 -3.61 1.11 16.99
CA ARG A 110 -4.84 0.34 16.75
C ARG A 110 -5.08 0.10 15.27
N SER A 111 -4.94 1.12 14.43
CA SER A 111 -5.09 1.00 12.97
C SER A 111 -4.07 0.03 12.37
N TYR A 112 -2.82 0.07 12.84
CA TYR A 112 -1.77 -0.87 12.44
C TYR A 112 -2.12 -2.32 12.81
N LEU A 113 -2.52 -2.56 14.07
CA LEU A 113 -2.93 -3.87 14.56
C LEU A 113 -4.13 -4.44 13.78
N ILE A 114 -5.15 -3.60 13.55
CA ILE A 114 -6.34 -3.98 12.77
C ILE A 114 -5.94 -4.32 11.33
N THR A 115 -5.06 -3.52 10.73
CA THR A 115 -4.56 -3.76 9.36
C THR A 115 -3.84 -5.10 9.26
N LEU A 116 -2.92 -5.40 10.18
CA LEU A 116 -2.24 -6.69 10.23
C LEU A 116 -3.21 -7.86 10.46
N ALA A 117 -4.11 -7.72 11.43
CA ALA A 117 -5.10 -8.76 11.76
C ALA A 117 -6.04 -9.04 10.59
N LEU A 118 -6.55 -8.00 9.92
CA LEU A 118 -7.38 -8.11 8.72
C LEU A 118 -6.64 -8.70 7.54
N GLY A 119 -5.40 -8.28 7.30
CA GLY A 119 -4.58 -8.84 6.22
C GLY A 119 -4.29 -10.33 6.44
N GLY A 120 -3.88 -10.70 7.66
CA GLY A 120 -3.69 -12.11 8.04
C GLY A 120 -4.97 -12.92 7.92
N SER A 121 -6.09 -12.40 8.43
CA SER A 121 -7.42 -13.01 8.30
C SER A 121 -7.81 -13.20 6.84
N THR A 122 -7.56 -12.20 5.99
CA THR A 122 -7.85 -12.29 4.55
C THR A 122 -7.07 -13.42 3.89
N ILE A 123 -5.79 -13.60 4.21
CA ILE A 123 -4.98 -14.73 3.70
C ILE A 123 -5.62 -16.07 4.13
N VAL A 124 -5.95 -16.20 5.41
CA VAL A 124 -6.54 -17.43 5.98
C VAL A 124 -7.88 -17.76 5.32
N LEU A 125 -8.81 -16.79 5.27
CA LEU A 125 -10.14 -16.96 4.68
C LEU A 125 -10.04 -17.29 3.19
N MET A 126 -9.09 -16.69 2.49
CA MET A 126 -8.85 -16.95 1.08
C MET A 126 -8.33 -18.38 0.85
N LEU A 127 -7.32 -18.81 1.62
CA LEU A 127 -6.78 -20.18 1.54
C LEU A 127 -7.81 -21.24 1.93
N ALA A 128 -8.71 -20.91 2.85
CA ALA A 128 -9.76 -21.81 3.29
C ALA A 128 -10.97 -21.90 2.34
N SER A 129 -11.08 -21.01 1.36
CA SER A 129 -12.23 -20.94 0.46
C SER A 129 -11.85 -21.26 -0.99
N ALA A 130 -11.86 -20.24 -1.86
CA ALA A 130 -11.54 -20.37 -3.28
C ALA A 130 -10.64 -19.21 -3.75
N PRO A 131 -9.30 -19.37 -3.63
CA PRO A 131 -8.31 -18.34 -3.99
C PRO A 131 -8.52 -17.71 -5.36
N SER A 132 -8.84 -18.53 -6.37
CA SER A 132 -9.07 -18.02 -7.73
C SER A 132 -10.29 -17.11 -7.83
N ILE A 133 -11.33 -17.36 -7.03
CA ILE A 133 -12.56 -16.55 -7.02
C ILE A 133 -12.28 -15.24 -6.29
N ALA A 134 -11.58 -15.28 -5.15
CA ALA A 134 -11.16 -14.09 -4.41
C ALA A 134 -10.27 -13.16 -5.26
N LEU A 135 -9.29 -13.69 -6.00
CA LEU A 135 -8.46 -12.89 -6.90
C LEU A 135 -9.25 -12.29 -8.06
N ARG A 136 -10.26 -13.00 -8.59
CA ARG A 136 -11.18 -12.46 -9.61
C ARG A 136 -12.04 -11.33 -9.06
N LEU A 137 -12.57 -11.49 -7.84
CA LEU A 137 -13.33 -10.46 -7.16
C LEU A 137 -12.45 -9.23 -6.89
N SER A 138 -11.22 -9.43 -6.42
CA SER A 138 -10.23 -8.36 -6.22
C SER A 138 -9.90 -7.62 -7.52
N ALA A 139 -9.78 -8.32 -8.65
CA ALA A 139 -9.60 -7.69 -9.95
C ALA A 139 -10.84 -6.89 -10.37
N SER A 140 -12.04 -7.43 -10.11
CA SER A 140 -13.31 -6.75 -10.38
C SER A 140 -13.43 -5.45 -9.56
N VAL A 141 -13.08 -5.49 -8.27
CA VAL A 141 -13.06 -4.31 -7.39
C VAL A 141 -12.01 -3.30 -7.83
N THR A 142 -10.81 -3.75 -8.24
CA THR A 142 -9.78 -2.85 -8.76
C THR A 142 -10.25 -2.14 -10.04
N ALA A 143 -10.94 -2.87 -10.94
CA ALA A 143 -11.54 -2.28 -12.13
C ALA A 143 -12.66 -1.29 -11.79
N LEU A 144 -13.50 -1.59 -10.78
CA LEU A 144 -14.50 -0.64 -10.28
C LEU A 144 -13.83 0.63 -9.78
N ASN A 145 -12.80 0.53 -8.93
CA ASN A 145 -12.07 1.71 -8.44
C ASN A 145 -11.47 2.55 -9.58
N ALA A 146 -10.97 1.89 -10.62
CA ALA A 146 -10.45 2.57 -11.80
C ALA A 146 -11.55 3.35 -12.53
N ILE A 147 -12.72 2.74 -12.73
CA ILE A 147 -13.90 3.41 -13.31
C ILE A 147 -14.34 4.58 -12.43
N VAL A 148 -14.40 4.38 -11.12
CA VAL A 148 -14.76 5.44 -10.16
C VAL A 148 -13.78 6.61 -10.24
N CYS A 149 -12.47 6.36 -10.41
CA CYS A 149 -11.50 7.44 -10.64
C CYS A 149 -11.75 8.21 -11.95
N PHE A 150 -12.18 7.53 -13.02
CA PHE A 150 -12.57 8.20 -14.26
C PHE A 150 -13.89 8.96 -14.15
N LEU A 151 -14.83 8.50 -13.32
CA LEU A 151 -16.03 9.28 -13.03
C LEU A 151 -15.68 10.53 -12.22
N ASP A 152 -14.79 10.40 -11.24
CA ASP A 152 -14.36 11.46 -10.33
C ASP A 152 -13.85 12.72 -11.07
N ILE A 153 -13.08 12.56 -12.16
CA ILE A 153 -12.51 13.68 -12.91
C ILE A 153 -13.54 14.54 -13.66
N PHE A 154 -14.74 14.02 -13.93
CA PHE A 154 -15.79 14.83 -14.56
C PHE A 154 -16.39 15.86 -13.60
N PHE A 155 -16.10 15.75 -12.31
CA PHE A 155 -16.66 16.63 -11.29
C PHE A 155 -15.62 17.61 -10.78
N VAL A 156 -16.02 18.88 -10.71
CA VAL A 156 -15.17 20.00 -10.30
C VAL A 156 -14.52 19.74 -8.93
N HIS A 157 -15.29 19.22 -7.98
CA HIS A 157 -14.85 18.93 -6.61
C HIS A 157 -14.56 17.44 -6.38
N GLY A 158 -14.68 16.59 -7.42
CA GLY A 158 -14.69 15.14 -7.26
C GLY A 158 -15.77 14.62 -6.30
N PHE A 159 -15.66 13.35 -5.91
CA PHE A 159 -16.50 12.71 -4.89
C PHE A 159 -16.04 13.04 -3.47
N THR A 160 -14.79 13.44 -3.29
CA THR A 160 -14.15 13.60 -1.97
C THR A 160 -13.60 15.00 -1.70
N GLY A 161 -13.92 15.98 -2.56
CA GLY A 161 -13.45 17.36 -2.42
C GLY A 161 -12.04 17.61 -2.98
N THR A 162 -11.42 16.60 -3.61
CA THR A 162 -10.09 16.75 -4.22
C THR A 162 -10.19 17.49 -5.55
N LEU A 163 -9.71 18.74 -5.58
CA LEU A 163 -9.74 19.56 -6.79
C LEU A 163 -8.74 19.04 -7.83
N GLY A 164 -9.26 18.77 -9.04
CA GLY A 164 -8.44 18.52 -10.23
C GLY A 164 -7.64 17.21 -10.25
N ARG A 165 -7.85 16.28 -9.31
CA ARG A 165 -7.20 14.95 -9.31
C ARG A 165 -8.20 13.86 -8.97
N ALA A 166 -8.09 12.70 -9.62
CA ALA A 166 -8.90 11.55 -9.26
C ALA A 166 -8.42 10.94 -7.93
N ALA A 167 -9.27 10.99 -6.90
CA ALA A 167 -9.10 10.27 -5.65
C ALA A 167 -10.12 9.13 -5.50
N GLY A 168 -11.15 9.11 -6.35
CA GLY A 168 -12.26 8.17 -6.24
C GLY A 168 -12.86 8.25 -4.83
N LEU A 169 -12.81 7.13 -4.11
CA LEU A 169 -13.32 7.04 -2.74
C LEU A 169 -12.23 7.15 -1.65
N ALA A 170 -10.95 7.22 -2.03
CA ALA A 170 -9.84 7.16 -1.07
C ALA A 170 -9.53 8.51 -0.38
N ILE A 171 -10.27 9.59 -0.70
CA ILE A 171 -10.06 10.99 -0.28
C ILE A 171 -8.72 11.58 -0.74
N ASN A 172 -7.65 10.79 -0.79
CA ASN A 172 -6.32 11.18 -1.21
C ASN A 172 -5.96 10.49 -2.55
N PRO A 173 -5.61 11.25 -3.60
CA PRO A 173 -5.28 10.69 -4.91
C PRO A 173 -4.02 9.82 -4.92
N ASN A 174 -3.04 10.07 -4.04
CA ASN A 174 -1.84 9.23 -3.94
C ASN A 174 -2.18 7.85 -3.35
N VAL A 175 -3.10 7.83 -2.39
CA VAL A 175 -3.59 6.61 -1.74
C VAL A 175 -4.48 5.82 -2.71
N ALA A 176 -5.36 6.50 -3.47
CA ALA A 176 -6.13 5.90 -4.56
C ALA A 176 -5.22 5.22 -5.58
N ALA A 177 -4.17 5.92 -6.03
CA ALA A 177 -3.20 5.39 -6.96
C ALA A 177 -2.46 4.17 -6.38
N ALA A 178 -2.01 4.24 -5.13
CA ALA A 178 -1.33 3.12 -4.48
C ALA A 178 -2.26 1.89 -4.38
N GLY A 179 -3.53 2.09 -4.02
CA GLY A 179 -4.55 1.05 -3.99
C GLY A 179 -4.80 0.41 -5.35
N LEU A 180 -4.86 1.21 -6.43
CA LEU A 180 -4.99 0.73 -7.81
C LEU A 180 -3.78 -0.10 -8.23
N LEU A 181 -2.55 0.37 -7.94
CA LEU A 181 -1.32 -0.32 -8.27
C LEU A 181 -1.22 -1.68 -7.55
N LEU A 182 -1.42 -1.69 -6.23
CA LEU A 182 -1.38 -2.91 -5.42
C LEU A 182 -2.51 -3.86 -5.79
N GLY A 183 -3.72 -3.35 -6.01
CA GLY A 183 -4.87 -4.10 -6.48
C GLY A 183 -4.59 -4.79 -7.81
N ALA A 184 -4.03 -4.07 -8.79
CA ALA A 184 -3.70 -4.65 -10.08
C ALA A 184 -2.57 -5.67 -10.00
N ALA A 185 -1.49 -5.37 -9.27
CA ALA A 185 -0.38 -6.29 -9.09
C ALA A 185 -0.83 -7.62 -8.45
N ALA A 186 -1.64 -7.54 -7.38
CA ALA A 186 -2.13 -8.72 -6.67
C ALA A 186 -3.14 -9.54 -7.47
N SER A 187 -4.09 -8.87 -8.13
CA SER A 187 -5.24 -9.53 -8.76
C SER A 187 -5.04 -9.90 -10.22
N TYR A 188 -3.93 -9.47 -10.86
CA TYR A 188 -3.63 -9.75 -12.28
C TYR A 188 -3.75 -11.23 -12.66
N ARG A 189 -3.37 -12.14 -11.75
CA ARG A 189 -3.50 -13.59 -11.95
C ARG A 189 -4.96 -14.05 -12.08
N GLY A 190 -5.85 -13.43 -11.33
CA GLY A 190 -7.30 -13.70 -11.36
C GLY A 190 -7.95 -13.29 -12.68
N VAL A 191 -7.37 -12.32 -13.41
CA VAL A 191 -7.91 -11.83 -14.67
C VAL A 191 -7.78 -12.87 -15.77
N ALA A 192 -8.89 -13.16 -16.45
CA ALA A 192 -8.92 -14.07 -17.60
C ALA A 192 -7.95 -13.60 -18.69
N LYS A 193 -7.21 -14.53 -19.30
CA LYS A 193 -6.15 -14.23 -20.30
C LYS A 193 -6.59 -13.22 -21.36
N LYS A 194 -7.83 -13.37 -21.84
CA LYS A 194 -8.44 -12.52 -22.87
C LYS A 194 -8.66 -11.06 -22.44
N TRP A 195 -8.76 -10.77 -21.14
CA TRP A 195 -9.05 -9.43 -20.61
C TRP A 195 -7.85 -8.76 -19.95
N ARG A 196 -6.71 -9.46 -19.81
CA ARG A 196 -5.53 -8.96 -19.10
C ARG A 196 -5.00 -7.65 -19.67
N ALA A 197 -4.93 -7.52 -21.00
CA ALA A 197 -4.45 -6.30 -21.63
C ALA A 197 -5.40 -5.12 -21.37
N SER A 198 -6.71 -5.30 -21.61
CA SER A 198 -7.73 -4.28 -21.32
C SER A 198 -7.76 -3.88 -19.84
N PHE A 199 -7.61 -4.83 -18.92
CA PHE A 199 -7.54 -4.56 -17.48
C PHE A 199 -6.33 -3.69 -17.13
N LEU A 200 -5.14 -4.00 -17.66
CA LEU A 200 -3.95 -3.20 -17.42
C LEU A 200 -4.08 -1.80 -18.01
N VAL A 201 -4.68 -1.65 -19.20
CA VAL A 201 -4.94 -0.34 -19.82
C VAL A 201 -5.91 0.48 -18.96
N LEU A 202 -6.99 -0.14 -18.47
CA LEU A 202 -7.95 0.52 -17.59
C LEU A 202 -7.29 1.03 -16.30
N VAL A 203 -6.53 0.18 -15.61
CA VAL A 203 -5.86 0.58 -14.37
C VAL A 203 -4.75 1.60 -14.63
N ALA A 204 -3.95 1.43 -15.70
CA ALA A 204 -2.92 2.39 -16.06
C ALA A 204 -3.51 3.77 -16.38
N GLY A 205 -4.61 3.83 -17.13
CA GLY A 205 -5.33 5.08 -17.39
C GLY A 205 -5.84 5.70 -16.08
N ALA A 206 -6.42 4.90 -15.18
CA ALA A 206 -6.88 5.39 -13.89
C ALA A 206 -5.72 5.92 -13.02
N LEU A 207 -4.56 5.25 -13.02
CA LEU A 207 -3.35 5.73 -12.36
C LEU A 207 -2.89 7.08 -12.91
N VAL A 208 -2.96 7.29 -14.22
CA VAL A 208 -2.60 8.57 -14.85
C VAL A 208 -3.52 9.69 -14.37
N VAL A 209 -4.83 9.48 -14.33
CA VAL A 209 -5.78 10.54 -13.91
C VAL A 209 -5.73 10.86 -12.41
N THR A 210 -5.13 10.00 -11.58
CA THR A 210 -4.80 10.36 -10.19
C THR A 210 -3.67 11.40 -10.08
N LEU A 211 -2.86 11.53 -11.14
CA LEU A 211 -1.68 12.39 -11.20
C LEU A 211 -0.66 12.14 -10.06
N SER A 212 -0.65 10.94 -9.46
CA SER A 212 0.30 10.56 -8.42
C SER A 212 1.67 10.20 -9.02
N ARG A 213 2.55 11.20 -9.13
CA ARG A 213 3.89 11.06 -9.77
C ARG A 213 4.71 9.89 -9.21
N SER A 214 4.76 9.74 -7.89
CA SER A 214 5.53 8.69 -7.24
C SER A 214 4.96 7.30 -7.50
N THR A 215 3.63 7.18 -7.52
CA THR A 215 2.98 5.90 -7.82
C THR A 215 3.08 5.55 -9.29
N LEU A 216 3.08 6.53 -10.19
CA LEU A 216 3.35 6.32 -11.62
C LEU A 216 4.77 5.76 -11.84
N LEU A 217 5.76 6.28 -11.13
CA LEU A 217 7.13 5.74 -11.16
C LEU A 217 7.17 4.31 -10.62
N ALA A 218 6.51 4.04 -9.49
CA ALA A 218 6.38 2.69 -8.95
C ALA A 218 5.66 1.73 -9.92
N ALA A 219 4.62 2.22 -10.62
CA ALA A 219 3.88 1.45 -11.62
C ALA A 219 4.75 1.14 -12.85
N ALA A 220 5.55 2.11 -13.31
CA ALA A 220 6.51 1.89 -14.39
C ALA A 220 7.51 0.79 -14.03
N ALA A 221 8.11 0.84 -12.84
CA ALA A 221 9.01 -0.22 -12.36
C ALA A 221 8.30 -1.58 -12.24
N THR A 222 7.06 -1.59 -11.71
CA THR A 222 6.23 -2.80 -11.54
C THR A 222 5.90 -3.47 -12.88
N LEU A 223 5.78 -2.70 -13.97
CA LEU A 223 5.56 -3.23 -15.31
C LEU A 223 6.87 -3.61 -16.01
N ALA A 224 7.87 -2.72 -15.96
CA ALA A 224 9.12 -2.87 -16.71
C ALA A 224 9.92 -4.09 -16.27
N ALA A 225 10.09 -4.31 -14.96
CA ALA A 225 10.94 -5.40 -14.48
C ALA A 225 10.42 -6.80 -14.84
N PRO A 226 9.13 -7.16 -14.62
CA PRO A 226 8.57 -8.43 -15.11
C PRO A 226 8.66 -8.60 -16.63
N ILE A 227 8.51 -7.52 -17.39
CA ILE A 227 8.61 -7.54 -18.85
C ILE A 227 10.06 -7.83 -19.26
N ALA A 228 11.03 -7.10 -18.71
CA ALA A 228 12.45 -7.27 -18.98
C ALA A 228 12.91 -8.70 -18.66
N ILE A 229 12.53 -9.24 -17.49
CA ILE A 229 12.87 -10.61 -17.10
C ILE A 229 12.26 -11.63 -18.07
N ARG A 230 11.02 -11.41 -18.54
CA ARG A 230 10.42 -12.31 -19.54
C ARG A 230 11.09 -12.22 -20.90
N ILE A 231 11.47 -11.01 -21.35
CA ILE A 231 12.19 -10.82 -22.60
C ILE A 231 13.53 -11.55 -22.52
N TRP A 232 14.26 -11.36 -21.41
CA TRP A 232 15.53 -12.05 -21.14
C TRP A 232 15.39 -13.57 -21.14
N GLN A 233 14.41 -14.11 -20.40
CA GLN A 233 14.14 -15.55 -20.37
C GLN A 233 13.82 -16.11 -21.75
N ARG A 234 13.02 -15.39 -22.56
CA ARG A 234 12.66 -15.81 -23.91
C ARG A 234 13.83 -15.75 -24.89
N TYR A 235 14.66 -14.71 -24.79
CA TYR A 235 15.88 -14.59 -25.58
C TYR A 235 16.78 -15.81 -25.31
N ARG A 236 16.92 -16.20 -24.03
CA ARG A 236 17.71 -17.37 -23.64
C ARG A 236 17.12 -18.71 -24.12
N THR A 237 15.79 -18.85 -24.18
CA THR A 237 15.15 -20.12 -24.59
C THR A 237 14.86 -20.21 -26.09
N GLY A 238 15.11 -19.16 -26.89
CA GLY A 238 14.83 -19.15 -28.33
C GLY A 238 13.33 -19.17 -28.69
N TRP A 239 12.44 -18.81 -27.77
CA TRP A 239 10.99 -18.89 -28.00
C TRP A 239 10.45 -17.69 -28.79
N ARG A 240 9.67 -17.96 -29.84
CA ARG A 240 9.03 -16.92 -30.68
C ARG A 240 7.88 -16.20 -29.95
N PHE A 241 7.72 -14.90 -30.22
CA PHE A 241 6.62 -14.08 -29.69
C PHE A 241 5.29 -14.46 -30.36
N GLN A 242 4.37 -15.05 -29.59
CA GLN A 242 2.96 -15.14 -29.99
C GLN A 242 2.22 -13.91 -29.48
N ILE A 243 1.83 -13.03 -30.41
CA ILE A 243 0.98 -11.86 -30.12
C ILE A 243 -0.48 -12.28 -30.32
N ASN A 244 -1.29 -12.10 -29.29
CA ASN A 244 -2.73 -12.34 -29.39
C ASN A 244 -3.44 -11.07 -29.88
N ASN A 245 -3.60 -10.94 -31.20
CA ASN A 245 -4.19 -9.76 -31.85
C ASN A 245 -5.57 -9.40 -31.29
N ALA A 246 -6.41 -10.40 -30.98
CA ALA A 246 -7.76 -10.18 -30.44
C ALA A 246 -7.77 -9.61 -29.01
N SER A 247 -6.71 -9.84 -28.22
CA SER A 247 -6.54 -9.20 -26.91
C SER A 247 -6.06 -7.76 -27.05
N TRP A 248 -5.20 -7.49 -28.03
CA TRP A 248 -4.67 -6.14 -28.28
C TRP A 248 -5.71 -5.22 -28.89
N ALA A 249 -6.55 -5.70 -29.81
CA ALA A 249 -7.66 -4.92 -30.37
C ALA A 249 -8.62 -4.42 -29.28
N ARG A 250 -8.97 -5.29 -28.31
CA ARG A 250 -9.79 -4.89 -27.16
C ARG A 250 -9.09 -3.94 -26.21
N ALA A 251 -7.78 -4.08 -26.02
CA ALA A 251 -7.00 -3.15 -25.20
C ALA A 251 -6.91 -1.77 -25.88
N LEU A 252 -6.72 -1.73 -27.19
CA LEU A 252 -6.71 -0.52 -28.00
C LEU A 252 -8.06 0.19 -27.97
N ALA A 253 -9.16 -0.55 -28.12
CA ALA A 253 -10.51 0.01 -28.01
C ALA A 253 -10.75 0.65 -26.64
N VAL A 254 -10.33 -0.02 -25.55
CA VAL A 254 -10.38 0.57 -24.20
C VAL A 254 -9.47 1.80 -24.11
N ALA A 255 -8.25 1.76 -24.64
CA ALA A 255 -7.34 2.91 -24.63
C ALA A 255 -7.96 4.14 -25.33
N CYS A 256 -8.53 3.96 -26.53
CA CYS A 256 -9.21 5.02 -27.26
C CYS A 256 -10.39 5.61 -26.46
N LEU A 257 -11.19 4.75 -25.82
CA LEU A 257 -12.28 5.20 -24.96
C LEU A 257 -11.76 6.03 -23.79
N LEU A 258 -10.71 5.58 -23.10
CA LEU A 258 -10.14 6.29 -21.95
C LEU A 258 -9.49 7.62 -22.34
N VAL A 259 -8.84 7.68 -23.51
CA VAL A 259 -8.34 8.94 -24.07
C VAL A 259 -9.50 9.88 -24.34
N GLY A 260 -10.58 9.40 -24.98
CA GLY A 260 -11.79 10.21 -25.20
C GLY A 260 -12.39 10.75 -23.89
N VAL A 261 -12.56 9.88 -22.89
CA VAL A 261 -13.05 10.23 -21.55
C VAL A 261 -12.17 11.30 -20.90
N THR A 262 -10.85 11.12 -20.93
CA THR A 262 -9.89 12.05 -20.33
C THR A 262 -9.87 13.39 -21.07
N SER A 263 -9.98 13.38 -22.40
CA SER A 263 -10.07 14.58 -23.22
C SER A 263 -11.34 15.38 -22.91
N VAL A 264 -12.50 14.70 -22.84
CA VAL A 264 -13.76 15.35 -22.46
C VAL A 264 -13.64 15.95 -21.05
N ALA A 265 -13.12 15.19 -20.08
CA ALA A 265 -12.91 15.70 -18.73
C ALA A 265 -11.96 16.90 -18.69
N SER A 266 -10.90 16.91 -19.51
CA SER A 266 -9.98 18.06 -19.61
C SER A 266 -10.62 19.28 -20.28
N MET A 267 -11.64 19.09 -21.13
CA MET A 267 -12.39 20.19 -21.75
C MET A 267 -13.46 20.74 -20.80
N THR A 268 -14.11 19.88 -20.02
CA THR A 268 -15.23 20.27 -19.14
C THR A 268 -14.79 20.71 -17.74
N ASN A 269 -13.69 20.16 -17.21
CA ASN A 269 -13.20 20.46 -15.87
C ASN A 269 -11.90 21.29 -15.90
N ARG A 270 -12.03 22.60 -15.66
CA ARG A 270 -10.90 23.54 -15.65
C ARG A 270 -9.83 23.16 -14.62
N TYR A 271 -10.22 22.68 -13.44
CA TYR A 271 -9.26 22.32 -12.38
C TYR A 271 -8.45 21.09 -12.77
N PHE A 272 -9.09 20.09 -13.37
CA PHE A 272 -8.40 18.91 -13.88
C PHE A 272 -7.39 19.28 -14.97
N ARG A 273 -7.76 20.18 -15.90
CA ARG A 273 -6.85 20.70 -16.92
C ARG A 273 -5.62 21.40 -16.33
N ILE A 274 -5.82 22.25 -15.32
CA ILE A 274 -4.71 22.94 -14.63
C ILE A 274 -3.80 21.92 -13.94
N ALA A 275 -4.38 20.98 -13.20
CA ALA A 275 -3.64 19.94 -12.48
C ALA A 275 -2.82 19.04 -13.42
N ILE A 276 -3.34 18.71 -14.62
CA ILE A 276 -2.58 18.02 -15.67
C ILE A 276 -1.38 18.88 -16.10
N GLY A 277 -1.62 20.16 -16.39
CA GLY A 277 -0.57 21.10 -16.81
C GLY A 277 0.56 21.21 -15.77
N GLU A 278 0.21 21.39 -14.50
CA GLU A 278 1.16 21.46 -13.39
C GLU A 278 1.89 20.12 -13.16
N SER A 279 1.20 19.00 -13.35
CA SER A 279 1.80 17.67 -13.26
C SER A 279 2.84 17.44 -14.35
N PHE A 280 2.53 17.84 -15.58
CA PHE A 280 3.45 17.73 -16.72
C PHE A 280 4.63 18.70 -16.60
N ALA A 281 4.38 19.96 -16.24
CA ALA A 281 5.43 20.94 -15.98
C ALA A 281 6.38 20.47 -14.87
N GLY A 282 5.83 19.88 -13.80
CA GLY A 282 6.61 19.26 -12.73
C GLY A 282 7.47 18.09 -13.22
N ALA A 283 6.93 17.20 -14.05
CA ALA A 283 7.71 16.10 -14.63
C ALA A 283 8.86 16.60 -15.52
N LEU A 284 8.61 17.61 -16.35
CA LEU A 284 9.63 18.25 -17.17
C LEU A 284 10.70 18.95 -16.33
N SER A 285 10.31 19.59 -15.23
CA SER A 285 11.27 20.25 -14.32
C SER A 285 12.23 19.25 -13.67
N VAL A 286 11.75 18.05 -13.32
CA VAL A 286 12.61 16.98 -12.78
C VAL A 286 13.60 16.49 -13.83
N SER A 287 13.15 16.33 -15.08
CA SER A 287 14.05 15.96 -16.18
C SER A 287 15.16 16.98 -16.37
N ARG A 288 14.84 18.28 -16.33
CA ARG A 288 15.84 19.35 -16.39
C ARG A 288 16.79 19.35 -15.21
N ALA A 289 16.27 19.19 -13.98
CA ALA A 289 17.09 19.13 -12.79
C ALA A 289 18.04 17.91 -12.79
N LEU A 290 17.59 16.76 -13.31
CA LEU A 290 18.45 15.58 -13.49
C LEU A 290 19.54 15.81 -14.54
N ASP A 291 19.21 16.46 -15.66
CA ASP A 291 20.16 16.81 -16.70
C ASP A 291 21.22 17.80 -16.18
N GLU A 292 20.80 18.82 -15.41
CA GLU A 292 21.70 19.76 -14.72
C GLU A 292 22.59 19.06 -13.69
N ALA A 293 22.05 18.15 -12.89
CA ALA A 293 22.82 17.38 -11.92
C ALA A 293 23.83 16.45 -12.60
N THR A 294 23.45 15.81 -13.72
CA THR A 294 24.35 14.94 -14.50
C THR A 294 25.51 15.75 -15.06
N LYS A 295 25.24 16.92 -15.64
CA LYS A 295 26.27 17.86 -16.11
C LYS A 295 27.20 18.30 -14.99
N ALA A 296 26.67 18.58 -13.80
CA ALA A 296 27.50 18.96 -12.65
C ALA A 296 28.46 17.83 -12.24
N VAL A 297 28.00 16.58 -12.24
CA VAL A 297 28.85 15.40 -11.97
C VAL A 297 29.94 15.25 -13.03
N ASP A 298 29.60 15.34 -14.32
CA ASP A 298 30.56 15.23 -15.43
C ASP A 298 31.64 16.35 -15.37
N THR A 299 31.25 17.56 -14.96
CA THR A 299 32.21 18.66 -14.76
C THR A 299 33.15 18.44 -13.58
N LEU A 300 32.69 17.74 -12.53
CA LEU A 300 33.49 17.42 -11.36
C LEU A 300 34.55 16.37 -11.75
N ASP A 301 34.16 15.29 -12.42
CA ASP A 301 35.07 14.24 -12.89
C ASP A 301 36.15 14.77 -13.85
N ARG A 302 35.78 15.72 -14.72
CA ARG A 302 36.76 16.37 -15.61
C ARG A 302 37.76 17.25 -14.87
N ARG A 303 37.36 17.83 -13.73
CA ARG A 303 38.24 18.63 -12.86
C ARG A 303 39.19 17.77 -12.03
N THR A 304 38.74 16.60 -11.58
CA THR A 304 39.58 15.62 -10.86
C THR A 304 40.55 14.90 -11.79
N SER A 305 40.18 14.71 -13.06
CA SER A 305 41.03 14.03 -14.06
C SER A 305 42.06 14.95 -14.74
N GLY A 306 41.88 16.28 -14.63
CA GLY A 306 42.75 17.30 -15.23
C GLY A 306 43.69 18.00 -14.23
N ALA A 307 43.72 17.58 -12.96
CA ALA A 307 44.73 18.03 -12.02
C ALA A 307 46.04 17.27 -12.32
N GLU A 308 46.77 17.73 -13.34
CA GLU A 308 48.20 17.48 -13.46
C GLU A 308 48.86 17.85 -12.13
N ILE A 309 49.42 16.86 -11.47
CA ILE A 309 50.34 17.06 -10.35
C ILE A 309 51.46 17.97 -10.91
N PRO A 310 51.64 19.20 -10.39
CA PRO A 310 52.79 19.98 -10.78
C PRO A 310 54.02 19.20 -10.30
N SER A 311 54.81 18.70 -11.25
CA SER A 311 56.11 18.11 -11.00
C SER A 311 57.00 19.20 -10.38
N GLN A 312 57.02 19.27 -9.05
CA GLN A 312 57.98 20.08 -8.31
C GLN A 312 59.37 19.47 -8.49
N SER A 313 60.20 20.13 -9.29
CA SER A 313 61.64 19.99 -9.29
C SER A 313 62.23 20.55 -7.99
N PRO A 314 63.21 19.87 -7.35
CA PRO A 314 63.87 20.38 -6.15
C PRO A 314 65.04 21.28 -6.55
N GLU A 315 65.00 22.56 -6.19
CA GLU A 315 66.21 23.39 -6.12
C GLU A 315 66.23 24.24 -4.86
N GLU A 316 67.43 24.29 -4.28
CA GLU A 316 67.78 24.75 -2.96
C GLU A 316 68.00 26.27 -2.85
N SER A 317 67.89 26.73 -1.60
CA SER A 317 68.79 27.69 -0.92
C SER A 317 68.26 29.10 -0.58
N SER A 318 68.34 29.38 0.74
CA SER A 318 68.89 30.61 1.36
C SER A 318 68.10 31.92 1.24
N SER A 319 67.84 32.77 2.26
CA SER A 319 68.16 32.83 3.70
C SER A 319 67.45 34.05 4.32
N ALA A 320 67.32 34.02 5.66
CA ALA A 320 67.26 35.13 6.63
C ALA A 320 66.11 36.16 6.65
N GLY A 321 65.50 36.30 7.84
CA GLY A 321 64.67 37.45 8.23
C GLY A 321 64.00 37.26 9.60
N ILE A 322 64.74 37.59 10.66
CA ILE A 322 64.38 37.51 12.09
C ILE A 322 63.36 38.59 12.48
N ALA A 323 62.34 38.25 13.29
CA ALA A 323 61.84 39.13 14.38
C ALA A 323 60.97 38.36 15.42
N ALA A 324 61.49 38.37 16.66
CA ALA A 324 60.91 38.05 17.97
C ALA A 324 59.67 38.93 18.33
N ALA A 325 58.90 38.82 19.42
CA ALA A 325 58.61 37.87 20.50
C ALA A 325 57.49 38.52 21.37
N LYS A 326 56.68 37.72 22.09
CA LYS A 326 56.07 37.97 23.42
C LYS A 326 55.05 36.83 23.68
N SER A 327 55.32 35.79 24.47
CA SER A 327 55.51 35.69 25.93
C SER A 327 54.30 36.11 26.77
N GLY A 328 53.66 35.12 27.41
CA GLY A 328 52.62 35.27 28.43
C GLY A 328 52.45 33.94 29.18
N THR A 329 53.41 33.66 30.06
CA THR A 329 53.48 32.49 30.96
C THR A 329 52.60 32.70 32.19
N GLY A 330 51.98 31.64 32.71
CA GLY A 330 51.24 31.65 33.98
C GLY A 330 50.91 30.26 34.51
N SER A 331 51.96 29.53 34.93
CA SER A 331 52.07 28.59 36.06
C SER A 331 50.86 27.75 36.57
N ALA A 332 51.08 26.43 36.58
CA ALA A 332 50.41 25.36 37.36
C ALA A 332 50.86 25.37 38.87
N PRO A 333 50.57 24.41 39.80
CA PRO A 333 50.46 22.94 39.62
C PRO A 333 49.47 22.24 40.63
N PRO A 334 49.66 20.98 41.09
CA PRO A 334 48.84 19.82 40.70
C PRO A 334 48.06 19.18 41.87
N GLY A 335 47.12 18.29 41.57
CA GLY A 335 46.43 17.47 42.57
C GLY A 335 45.84 16.22 41.95
N VAL A 336 46.56 15.10 42.10
CA VAL A 336 46.08 13.74 41.87
C VAL A 336 45.28 13.34 43.11
N ASP A 337 44.03 12.93 42.95
CA ASP A 337 43.40 12.02 43.90
C ASP A 337 42.35 11.14 43.23
N THR A 338 42.45 9.86 43.60
CA THR A 338 41.71 8.73 43.08
C THR A 338 40.56 8.49 44.05
N ALA A 339 39.33 8.77 43.66
CA ALA A 339 38.15 8.38 44.44
C ALA A 339 37.01 7.96 43.52
N ALA A 340 36.80 6.65 43.47
CA ALA A 340 35.64 6.00 42.91
C ALA A 340 34.37 6.47 43.65
N LEU A 341 33.47 7.15 42.94
CA LEU A 341 32.11 7.42 43.39
C LEU A 341 31.16 7.20 42.21
N SER A 342 30.58 6.00 42.20
CA SER A 342 29.19 5.67 41.82
C SER A 342 28.46 6.72 40.97
N ARG A 343 28.64 6.66 39.65
CA ARG A 343 27.80 7.42 38.70
C ARG A 343 26.45 6.71 38.58
N PRO A 344 25.30 7.35 38.85
CA PRO A 344 23.98 6.78 38.57
C PRO A 344 23.86 6.53 37.05
N PRO A 345 22.97 5.63 36.60
CA PRO A 345 22.80 5.37 35.18
C PRO A 345 22.52 6.70 34.46
N SER A 346 23.40 7.02 33.51
CA SER A 346 23.31 8.19 32.66
C SER A 346 21.92 8.27 32.05
N ASN A 347 21.16 9.29 32.42
CA ASN A 347 20.01 9.74 31.66
C ASN A 347 20.43 9.90 30.18
N PRO A 348 19.57 9.55 29.22
CA PRO A 348 19.86 9.76 27.81
C PRO A 348 20.19 11.24 27.59
N ALA A 349 21.32 11.48 26.91
CA ALA A 349 21.78 12.83 26.60
C ALA A 349 20.65 13.63 25.94
N PRO A 350 20.45 14.91 26.32
CA PRO A 350 19.44 15.74 25.69
C PRO A 350 19.72 15.84 24.18
N PRO A 351 18.68 15.85 23.33
CA PRO A 351 18.85 16.05 21.90
C PRO A 351 19.71 17.29 21.67
N SER A 352 20.79 17.15 20.91
CA SER A 352 21.71 18.27 20.67
C SER A 352 20.90 19.47 20.14
N ALA A 353 21.03 20.64 20.77
CA ALA A 353 20.28 21.86 20.41
C ALA A 353 20.36 22.19 18.89
N VAL A 354 21.45 21.78 18.25
CA VAL A 354 21.67 21.84 16.80
C VAL A 354 20.57 21.12 16.00
N ASN A 355 20.20 19.89 16.35
CA ASN A 355 19.21 19.13 15.59
C ASN A 355 17.78 19.65 15.79
N GLN A 356 17.44 20.13 17.00
CA GLN A 356 16.16 20.78 17.25
C GLN A 356 15.99 22.06 16.43
N SER A 357 17.04 22.90 16.37
CA SER A 357 17.04 24.10 15.52
C SER A 357 16.91 23.74 14.03
N LYS A 358 17.53 22.63 13.60
CA LYS A 358 17.42 22.13 12.23
C LYS A 358 16.01 21.62 11.91
N MET A 359 15.34 20.92 12.83
CA MET A 359 13.95 20.49 12.66
C MET A 359 13.00 21.68 12.54
N GLN A 360 13.16 22.71 13.37
CA GLN A 360 12.35 23.94 13.27
C GLN A 360 12.59 24.69 11.95
N ALA A 361 13.84 24.75 11.48
CA ALA A 361 14.16 25.35 10.19
C ALA A 361 13.54 24.57 9.01
N LEU A 362 13.51 23.23 9.09
CA LEU A 362 12.83 22.38 8.12
C LEU A 362 11.33 22.66 8.11
N ASP A 363 10.67 22.75 9.27
CA ASP A 363 9.23 23.04 9.35
C ASP A 363 8.85 24.38 8.73
N LYS A 364 9.67 25.40 8.96
CA LYS A 364 9.49 26.71 8.31
C LYS A 364 9.61 26.60 6.80
N ARG A 365 10.65 25.92 6.29
CA ARG A 365 10.82 25.68 4.84
C ARG A 365 9.68 24.86 4.25
N LEU A 366 9.17 23.88 4.97
CA LEU A 366 8.14 22.97 4.51
C LEU A 366 6.81 23.70 4.27
N THR A 367 6.53 24.73 5.05
CA THR A 367 5.34 25.59 4.90
C THR A 367 5.34 26.36 3.58
N ASP A 368 6.53 26.81 3.14
CA ASP A 368 6.70 27.58 1.91
C ASP A 368 6.85 26.65 0.69
N GLU A 369 7.65 25.59 0.83
CA GLU A 369 8.02 24.67 -0.24
C GLU A 369 6.89 23.67 -0.56
N GLY A 370 6.10 23.28 0.45
CA GLY A 370 4.92 22.42 0.30
C GLY A 370 3.88 22.98 -0.68
N LYS A 371 3.83 24.31 -0.84
CA LYS A 371 2.97 24.99 -1.80
C LYS A 371 3.57 25.08 -3.21
N ARG A 372 4.90 24.99 -3.35
CA ARG A 372 5.61 25.19 -4.61
C ARG A 372 5.94 23.89 -5.32
N ASN A 373 6.43 22.87 -4.61
CA ASN A 373 6.85 21.62 -5.21
C ASN A 373 6.69 20.43 -4.25
N SER A 374 5.83 19.49 -4.66
CA SER A 374 5.51 18.31 -3.87
C SER A 374 6.66 17.30 -3.72
N ILE A 375 7.66 17.34 -4.61
CA ILE A 375 8.81 16.44 -4.55
C ILE A 375 9.82 16.94 -3.51
N SER A 376 10.15 18.23 -3.51
CA SER A 376 11.02 18.82 -2.49
C SER A 376 10.37 18.74 -1.11
N ALA A 377 9.07 18.98 -1.00
CA ALA A 377 8.34 18.79 0.26
C ALA A 377 8.48 17.36 0.82
N ARG A 378 8.38 16.33 -0.02
CA ARG A 378 8.59 14.93 0.40
C ARG A 378 10.02 14.64 0.80
N ALA A 379 11.01 15.24 0.14
CA ALA A 379 12.41 15.12 0.54
C ALA A 379 12.64 15.77 1.92
N LEU A 380 12.01 16.92 2.19
CA LEU A 380 12.08 17.59 3.49
C LEU A 380 11.38 16.77 4.60
N PHE A 381 10.21 16.19 4.33
CA PHE A 381 9.55 15.27 5.26
C PHE A 381 10.40 14.04 5.55
N LEU A 382 11.06 13.48 4.53
CA LEU A 382 11.98 12.36 4.69
C LEU A 382 13.20 12.75 5.53
N GLU A 383 13.81 13.90 5.27
CA GLU A 383 14.94 14.41 6.06
C GLU A 383 14.54 14.62 7.52
N ARG A 384 13.38 15.24 7.77
CA ARG A 384 12.82 15.41 9.11
C ARG A 384 12.62 14.06 9.80
N GLY A 385 12.06 13.07 9.11
CA GLY A 385 11.90 11.71 9.63
C GLY A 385 13.23 11.04 9.97
N LEU A 386 14.25 11.18 9.12
CA LEU A 386 15.58 10.62 9.38
C LEU A 386 16.30 11.29 10.56
N LEU A 387 16.12 12.60 10.74
CA LEU A 387 16.61 13.31 11.92
C LEU A 387 15.90 12.83 13.19
N ALA A 388 14.58 12.71 13.15
CA ALA A 388 13.79 12.18 14.27
C ALA A 388 14.18 10.74 14.63
N TYR A 389 14.49 9.91 13.64
CA TYR A 389 14.99 8.54 13.85
C TYR A 389 16.34 8.54 14.59
N ARG A 390 17.29 9.39 14.18
CA ARG A 390 18.60 9.49 14.83
C ARG A 390 18.51 9.88 16.31
N GLU A 391 17.49 10.64 16.65
CA GLU A 391 17.24 11.10 18.02
C GLU A 391 16.28 10.18 18.81
N GLY A 392 15.63 9.20 18.17
CA GLY A 392 14.58 8.37 18.77
C GLY A 392 15.06 7.25 19.70
N GLY A 393 16.38 7.11 19.88
CA GLY A 393 16.97 6.01 20.66
C GLY A 393 16.72 4.61 20.06
N PHE A 394 17.13 3.57 20.79
CA PHE A 394 17.08 2.19 20.28
C PHE A 394 15.64 1.68 20.04
N PHE A 395 14.70 2.07 20.89
CA PHE A 395 13.30 1.63 20.84
C PHE A 395 12.38 2.56 20.03
N GLY A 396 12.91 3.66 19.49
CA GLY A 396 12.13 4.64 18.74
C GLY A 396 11.21 5.50 19.62
N ARG A 397 10.33 6.25 18.94
CA ARG A 397 9.47 7.28 19.53
C ARG A 397 7.98 6.88 19.63
N GLY A 398 7.64 5.68 19.18
CA GLY A 398 6.25 5.25 19.05
C GLY A 398 5.63 5.67 17.71
N LEU A 399 4.58 4.96 17.30
CA LEU A 399 3.99 5.07 15.97
C LEU A 399 3.16 6.35 15.81
N GLU A 400 2.55 6.84 16.88
CA GLU A 400 1.78 8.07 16.91
C GLU A 400 2.66 9.29 16.60
N GLU A 401 3.83 9.40 17.25
CA GLU A 401 4.79 10.46 16.98
C GLU A 401 5.38 10.33 15.58
N ALA A 402 5.73 9.11 15.17
CA ALA A 402 6.29 8.86 13.84
C ALA A 402 5.30 9.22 12.72
N GLN A 403 4.01 8.90 12.88
CA GLN A 403 2.98 9.20 11.90
C GLN A 403 2.71 10.70 11.79
N ALA A 404 2.80 11.43 12.91
CA ALA A 404 2.65 12.89 12.92
C ALA A 404 3.73 13.61 12.08
N LEU A 405 4.91 12.99 11.90
CA LEU A 405 5.97 13.51 11.03
C LEU A 405 5.69 13.30 9.53
N ALA A 406 4.75 12.41 9.19
CA ALA A 406 4.35 12.07 7.83
C ALA A 406 5.53 11.88 6.86
N PRO A 407 6.49 10.97 7.14
CA PRO A 407 7.75 10.86 6.36
C PRO A 407 7.55 10.38 4.91
N HIS A 408 6.30 10.10 4.48
CA HIS A 408 5.93 9.58 3.16
C HIS A 408 6.74 8.36 2.70
N ASN A 409 7.22 7.58 3.66
CA ASN A 409 8.01 6.38 3.45
C ASN A 409 7.76 5.43 4.63
N THR A 410 7.21 4.23 4.36
CA THR A 410 6.91 3.23 5.40
C THR A 410 8.18 2.77 6.13
N PHE A 411 9.32 2.68 5.44
CA PHE A 411 10.57 2.26 6.10
C PHE A 411 10.99 3.26 7.18
N VAL A 412 11.01 4.54 6.83
CA VAL A 412 11.36 5.61 7.77
C VAL A 412 10.30 5.76 8.86
N LEU A 413 9.00 5.64 8.54
CA LEU A 413 7.93 5.66 9.54
C LEU A 413 8.20 4.63 10.66
N PHE A 414 8.39 3.36 10.29
CA PHE A 414 8.57 2.30 11.28
C PHE A 414 9.94 2.41 11.98
N ALA A 415 10.98 2.87 11.27
CA ALA A 415 12.28 3.16 11.88
C ALA A 415 12.18 4.24 12.96
N VAL A 416 11.46 5.34 12.72
CA VAL A 416 11.22 6.37 13.74
C VAL A 416 10.39 5.80 14.90
N ALA A 417 9.36 5.00 14.59
CA ALA A 417 8.45 4.45 15.58
C ALA A 417 9.13 3.46 16.53
N PHE A 418 9.93 2.54 16.01
CA PHE A 418 10.46 1.39 16.75
C PHE A 418 11.99 1.26 16.68
N GLY A 419 12.69 2.33 16.30
CA GLY A 419 14.15 2.35 16.18
C GLY A 419 14.68 1.33 15.17
N HIS A 420 15.75 0.62 15.54
CA HIS A 420 16.39 -0.35 14.64
C HIS A 420 15.48 -1.53 14.29
N LEU A 421 14.66 -1.99 15.25
CA LEU A 421 13.67 -3.04 15.03
C LEU A 421 12.61 -2.63 14.01
N GLY A 422 12.32 -1.33 13.95
CA GLY A 422 11.40 -0.73 12.99
C GLY A 422 11.74 -1.01 11.54
N TRP A 423 13.02 -1.11 11.17
CA TRP A 423 13.43 -1.46 9.80
C TRP A 423 13.04 -2.89 9.40
N LEU A 424 13.01 -3.81 10.36
CA LEU A 424 12.77 -5.23 10.10
C LEU A 424 11.33 -5.51 9.67
N ILE A 425 10.36 -4.71 10.13
CA ILE A 425 8.94 -4.86 9.77
C ILE A 425 8.72 -4.68 8.25
N PRO A 426 9.05 -3.53 7.65
CA PRO A 426 8.88 -3.30 6.23
C PRO A 426 9.81 -4.18 5.38
N ILE A 427 11.05 -4.42 5.81
CA ILE A 427 11.96 -5.34 5.11
C ILE A 427 11.39 -6.77 5.12
N GLY A 428 10.86 -7.20 6.25
CA GLY A 428 10.20 -8.51 6.40
C GLY A 428 9.02 -8.64 5.46
N LEU A 429 8.13 -7.64 5.39
CA LEU A 429 7.00 -7.64 4.45
C LEU A 429 7.48 -7.73 2.99
N ALA A 430 8.47 -6.94 2.61
CA ALA A 430 9.05 -6.98 1.27
C ALA A 430 9.64 -8.38 0.99
N ALA A 431 10.47 -8.90 1.90
CA ALA A 431 11.05 -10.24 1.80
C ALA A 431 9.96 -11.31 1.65
N PHE A 432 8.85 -11.24 2.38
CA PHE A 432 7.72 -12.14 2.20
C PHE A 432 7.08 -12.03 0.82
N ALA A 433 6.86 -10.82 0.32
CA ALA A 433 6.29 -10.62 -1.00
C ALA A 433 7.18 -11.25 -2.10
N PHE A 434 8.51 -11.19 -1.96
CA PHE A 434 9.44 -11.83 -2.90
C PHE A 434 9.65 -13.33 -2.66
N TYR A 435 9.65 -13.80 -1.41
CA TYR A 435 9.87 -15.21 -1.06
C TYR A 435 8.83 -16.15 -1.70
N PHE A 436 7.62 -15.64 -1.96
CA PHE A 436 6.56 -16.41 -2.59
C PHE A 436 6.52 -16.34 -4.12
N VAL A 437 7.39 -15.54 -4.75
CA VAL A 437 7.48 -15.39 -6.22
C VAL A 437 7.93 -16.71 -6.85
N ARG A 438 7.10 -17.25 -7.76
CA ARG A 438 7.45 -18.44 -8.57
C ARG A 438 7.63 -18.10 -10.05
N GLU A 439 6.86 -17.13 -10.52
CA GLU A 439 6.88 -16.69 -11.92
C GLU A 439 7.24 -15.21 -11.99
N ALA A 440 7.75 -14.74 -13.14
CA ALA A 440 7.96 -13.31 -13.40
C ALA A 440 6.69 -12.47 -13.19
N ARG A 441 5.49 -13.09 -13.26
CA ARG A 441 4.19 -12.46 -12.96
C ARG A 441 4.04 -12.04 -11.51
N ASP A 442 4.64 -12.79 -10.60
CA ASP A 442 4.51 -12.59 -9.15
C ASP A 442 5.39 -11.46 -8.65
N LEU A 443 6.48 -11.21 -9.38
CA LEU A 443 7.42 -10.13 -9.09
C LEU A 443 6.72 -8.76 -9.04
N ALA A 444 5.65 -8.59 -9.83
CA ALA A 444 4.87 -7.36 -9.84
C ALA A 444 4.33 -7.01 -8.44
N VAL A 445 3.90 -8.01 -7.64
CA VAL A 445 3.40 -7.76 -6.28
C VAL A 445 4.51 -7.24 -5.39
N GLY A 446 5.67 -7.90 -5.38
CA GLY A 446 6.82 -7.48 -4.58
C GLY A 446 7.33 -6.08 -4.94
N ILE A 447 7.45 -5.79 -6.25
CA ILE A 447 7.91 -4.47 -6.72
C ILE A 447 6.88 -3.39 -6.39
N ALA A 448 5.58 -3.66 -6.57
CA ALA A 448 4.52 -2.71 -6.22
C ALA A 448 4.52 -2.41 -4.71
N VAL A 449 4.71 -3.43 -3.86
CA VAL A 449 4.81 -3.29 -2.41
C VAL A 449 5.99 -2.39 -2.05
N ILE A 450 7.21 -2.68 -2.55
CA ILE A 450 8.37 -1.83 -2.31
C ILE A 450 8.13 -0.40 -2.80
N GLY A 451 7.62 -0.25 -4.03
CA GLY A 451 7.37 1.06 -4.63
C GLY A 451 6.37 1.89 -3.84
N VAL A 452 5.31 1.27 -3.31
CA VAL A 452 4.36 1.97 -2.43
C VAL A 452 4.98 2.29 -1.07
N MET A 453 5.75 1.38 -0.48
CA MET A 453 6.42 1.63 0.82
C MET A 453 7.47 2.73 0.75
N MET A 454 8.13 2.90 -0.41
CA MET A 454 9.06 3.99 -0.63
C MET A 454 8.38 5.35 -0.81
N THR A 455 7.08 5.36 -1.13
CA THR A 455 6.37 6.58 -1.58
C THR A 455 5.16 6.95 -0.74
N SER A 456 4.77 6.08 0.20
CA SER A 456 3.69 6.26 1.17
C SER A 456 4.13 5.67 2.51
N HIS A 457 3.57 6.22 3.60
CA HIS A 457 3.74 5.67 4.94
C HIS A 457 2.49 4.89 5.40
N ASP A 458 1.41 4.90 4.62
CA ASP A 458 0.10 4.36 5.02
C ASP A 458 -0.11 2.88 4.72
N LEU A 459 0.82 2.21 4.03
CA LEU A 459 0.60 0.83 3.53
C LEU A 459 0.17 -0.14 4.64
N LEU A 460 0.83 -0.06 5.80
CA LEU A 460 0.56 -0.91 6.96
C LEU A 460 -0.47 -0.30 7.93
N LEU A 461 -0.85 0.96 7.74
CA LEU A 461 -1.78 1.66 8.62
C LEU A 461 -3.22 1.67 8.05
N THR A 462 -3.36 1.48 6.74
CA THR A 462 -4.63 1.52 6.05
C THR A 462 -5.00 0.12 5.51
N PRO A 463 -6.05 -0.53 6.05
CA PRO A 463 -6.48 -1.85 5.60
C PRO A 463 -6.75 -1.93 4.09
N SER A 464 -7.30 -0.86 3.51
CA SER A 464 -7.61 -0.77 2.08
C SER A 464 -6.38 -0.85 1.16
N LEU A 465 -5.19 -0.46 1.65
CA LEU A 465 -3.92 -0.63 0.93
C LEU A 465 -3.30 -2.01 1.17
N PHE A 466 -3.41 -2.53 2.39
CA PHE A 466 -2.78 -3.80 2.75
C PHE A 466 -3.53 -5.04 2.25
N ILE A 467 -4.87 -5.00 2.17
CA ILE A 467 -5.69 -6.14 1.76
C ILE A 467 -5.32 -6.65 0.35
N PRO A 468 -5.11 -5.79 -0.67
CA PRO A 468 -4.55 -6.24 -1.94
C PRO A 468 -3.24 -7.01 -1.80
N VAL A 469 -2.31 -6.53 -0.97
CA VAL A 469 -1.03 -7.21 -0.72
C VAL A 469 -1.25 -8.59 -0.10
N ALA A 470 -2.13 -8.66 0.90
CA ALA A 470 -2.53 -9.91 1.53
C ALA A 470 -3.13 -10.90 0.53
N LEU A 471 -4.00 -10.45 -0.38
CA LEU A 471 -4.57 -11.29 -1.44
C LEU A 471 -3.51 -11.77 -2.43
N GLY A 472 -2.55 -10.92 -2.80
CA GLY A 472 -1.43 -11.29 -3.65
C GLY A 472 -0.56 -12.39 -3.02
N ILE A 473 -0.16 -12.20 -1.76
CA ILE A 473 0.60 -13.19 -0.98
C ILE A 473 -0.18 -14.49 -0.83
N GLY A 474 -1.46 -14.40 -0.43
CA GLY A 474 -2.35 -15.54 -0.32
C GLY A 474 -2.51 -16.28 -1.65
N GLY A 475 -2.57 -15.56 -2.77
CA GLY A 475 -2.67 -16.13 -4.12
C GLY A 475 -1.45 -16.93 -4.51
N MET A 476 -0.26 -16.43 -4.17
CA MET A 476 1.00 -17.14 -4.36
C MET A 476 1.13 -18.36 -3.44
N LEU A 477 0.67 -18.25 -2.20
CA LEU A 477 0.60 -19.37 -1.24
C LEU A 477 -0.36 -20.46 -1.71
N ALA A 478 -1.55 -20.08 -2.19
CA ALA A 478 -2.55 -21.01 -2.73
C ALA A 478 -1.99 -21.85 -3.88
N ALA A 479 -1.12 -21.28 -4.72
CA ALA A 479 -0.46 -22.00 -5.81
C ALA A 479 0.58 -23.04 -5.34
N ARG A 480 0.92 -23.07 -4.03
CA ARG A 480 1.77 -24.10 -3.42
C ARG A 480 0.97 -25.22 -2.75
N VAL A 481 -0.32 -25.00 -2.51
CA VAL A 481 -1.20 -26.04 -1.98
C VAL A 481 -1.50 -27.02 -3.13
N PRO A 482 -1.21 -28.33 -2.99
CA PRO A 482 -1.56 -29.30 -4.02
C PRO A 482 -3.04 -29.20 -4.31
N ALA A 483 -3.41 -29.16 -5.59
CA ALA A 483 -4.78 -28.97 -6.03
C ALA A 483 -5.68 -30.03 -5.37
N GLN A 484 -6.40 -29.61 -4.33
CA GLN A 484 -7.32 -30.49 -3.63
C GLN A 484 -8.39 -30.86 -4.64
N GLN A 485 -8.46 -32.15 -4.97
CA GLN A 485 -9.29 -32.70 -6.04
C GLN A 485 -10.68 -32.06 -5.99
N SER A 486 -11.09 -31.55 -7.16
CA SER A 486 -12.31 -30.77 -7.39
C SER A 486 -13.55 -31.52 -6.93
N SER A 487 -13.94 -31.35 -5.67
CA SER A 487 -15.20 -31.86 -5.13
C SER A 487 -16.39 -31.04 -5.65
N PRO A 488 -17.62 -31.60 -5.64
CA PRO A 488 -18.87 -30.93 -6.05
C PRO A 488 -19.21 -29.64 -5.28
N THR A 489 -18.42 -29.27 -4.27
CA THR A 489 -18.56 -28.07 -3.43
C THR A 489 -18.38 -26.73 -4.16
N ARG A 490 -17.81 -26.71 -5.38
CA ARG A 490 -17.52 -25.48 -6.14
C ARG A 490 -18.76 -24.61 -6.42
N LYS A 491 -19.94 -25.21 -6.62
CA LYS A 491 -21.19 -24.45 -6.81
C LYS A 491 -21.61 -23.71 -5.54
N ARG A 492 -21.50 -24.37 -4.38
CA ARG A 492 -21.90 -23.82 -3.07
C ARG A 492 -20.98 -22.69 -2.62
N THR A 493 -19.68 -22.81 -2.90
CA THR A 493 -18.71 -21.73 -2.61
C THR A 493 -18.99 -20.48 -3.43
N SER A 494 -19.38 -20.62 -4.71
CA SER A 494 -19.72 -19.47 -5.57
C SER A 494 -20.89 -18.66 -5.01
N TRP A 495 -21.92 -19.36 -4.50
CA TRP A 495 -23.07 -18.71 -3.87
C TRP A 495 -22.70 -17.96 -2.59
N SER A 496 -21.75 -18.50 -1.81
CA SER A 496 -21.26 -17.84 -0.60
C SER A 496 -20.44 -16.58 -0.91
N PHE A 497 -19.60 -16.61 -1.95
CA PHE A 497 -18.91 -15.41 -2.46
C PHE A 497 -19.92 -14.35 -2.95
N ALA A 498 -20.97 -14.78 -3.67
CA ALA A 498 -22.05 -13.90 -4.10
C ALA A 498 -22.76 -13.26 -2.90
N SER A 499 -23.13 -14.06 -1.89
CA SER A 499 -23.77 -13.56 -0.66
C SER A 499 -22.89 -12.55 0.09
N GLY A 500 -21.59 -12.86 0.29
CA GLY A 500 -20.66 -11.92 0.93
C GLY A 500 -20.44 -10.64 0.13
N THR A 501 -20.43 -10.73 -1.20
CA THR A 501 -20.36 -9.56 -2.09
C THR A 501 -21.59 -8.68 -1.92
N VAL A 502 -22.79 -9.29 -1.99
CA VAL A 502 -24.07 -8.60 -1.79
C VAL A 502 -24.14 -7.95 -0.41
N ALA A 503 -23.70 -8.63 0.66
CA ALA A 503 -23.67 -8.08 2.00
C ALA A 503 -22.78 -6.83 2.10
N GLY A 504 -21.58 -6.86 1.50
CA GLY A 504 -20.69 -5.69 1.46
C GLY A 504 -21.29 -4.49 0.71
N ILE A 505 -21.98 -4.75 -0.41
CA ILE A 505 -22.68 -3.71 -1.18
C ILE A 505 -23.89 -3.18 -0.41
N ALA A 506 -24.67 -4.05 0.22
CA ALA A 506 -25.84 -3.68 1.00
C ALA A 506 -25.44 -2.79 2.19
N LEU A 507 -24.34 -3.12 2.87
CA LEU A 507 -23.76 -2.28 3.93
C LEU A 507 -23.43 -0.88 3.40
N PHE A 508 -22.81 -0.81 2.23
CA PHE A 508 -22.50 0.47 1.59
C PHE A 508 -23.76 1.25 1.19
N ALA A 509 -24.75 0.58 0.57
CA ALA A 509 -26.01 1.20 0.19
C ALA A 509 -26.77 1.73 1.42
N ALA A 510 -26.81 0.96 2.51
CA ALA A 510 -27.39 1.38 3.77
C ALA A 510 -26.65 2.59 4.36
N ALA A 511 -25.32 2.63 4.28
CA ALA A 511 -24.54 3.80 4.66
C ALA A 511 -24.90 5.02 3.80
N CYS A 512 -24.99 4.88 2.47
CA CYS A 512 -25.40 5.95 1.57
C CYS A 512 -26.83 6.46 1.82
N VAL A 513 -27.77 5.56 2.08
CA VAL A 513 -29.14 5.91 2.46
C VAL A 513 -29.14 6.70 3.76
N ALA A 514 -28.36 6.25 4.76
CA ALA A 514 -28.17 6.98 6.01
C ALA A 514 -27.60 8.39 5.76
N ILE A 515 -26.65 8.59 4.82
CA ILE A 515 -26.17 9.93 4.41
C ILE A 515 -27.34 10.82 3.99
N PHE A 516 -28.15 10.30 3.07
CA PHE A 516 -29.20 11.07 2.42
C PHE A 516 -30.28 11.52 3.40
N PHE A 517 -30.58 10.70 4.41
CA PHE A 517 -31.62 10.98 5.39
C PHE A 517 -31.14 11.69 6.68
N LEU A 518 -29.87 11.54 7.10
CA LEU A 518 -29.39 12.05 8.39
C LEU A 518 -28.67 13.40 8.34
N LYS A 519 -28.15 13.82 7.18
CA LYS A 519 -27.56 15.16 7.04
C LYS A 519 -28.55 16.08 6.31
N PRO A 520 -29.05 17.16 6.94
CA PRO A 520 -29.76 18.20 6.19
C PRO A 520 -28.79 18.72 5.13
N LEU A 521 -29.10 18.51 3.85
CA LEU A 521 -28.27 19.02 2.76
C LEU A 521 -28.17 20.55 2.94
N PRO A 522 -26.98 21.13 3.14
CA PRO A 522 -26.85 22.58 3.06
C PRO A 522 -27.32 23.01 1.66
N ALA A 523 -28.05 24.13 1.60
CA ALA A 523 -28.83 24.61 0.46
C ALA A 523 -28.05 24.77 -0.88
N ALA A 524 -26.73 24.55 -0.91
CA ALA A 524 -25.91 24.52 -2.12
C ALA A 524 -25.82 23.13 -2.81
N GLY A 525 -26.47 22.08 -2.26
CA GLY A 525 -26.19 20.68 -2.58
C GLY A 525 -27.00 20.00 -3.71
N LEU A 526 -27.71 20.71 -4.60
CA LEU A 526 -28.53 20.07 -5.65
C LEU A 526 -27.72 19.18 -6.63
N LEU A 527 -26.40 19.40 -6.74
CA LEU A 527 -25.49 18.58 -7.54
C LEU A 527 -25.13 17.22 -6.92
N VAL A 528 -25.35 17.02 -5.61
CA VAL A 528 -25.04 15.77 -4.89
C VAL A 528 -26.01 14.65 -5.27
N GLY A 529 -27.24 14.99 -5.68
CA GLY A 529 -28.27 14.02 -6.10
C GLY A 529 -27.85 13.19 -7.32
N PRO A 530 -27.65 13.80 -8.51
CA PRO A 530 -27.26 13.08 -9.72
C PRO A 530 -25.96 12.28 -9.56
N LEU A 531 -25.02 12.83 -8.80
CA LEU A 531 -23.75 12.20 -8.42
C LEU A 531 -23.95 10.87 -7.67
N CYS A 532 -24.77 10.89 -6.64
CA CYS A 532 -25.10 9.70 -5.87
C CYS A 532 -25.84 8.66 -6.74
N PHE A 533 -26.72 9.09 -7.64
CA PHE A 533 -27.44 8.18 -8.54
C PHE A 533 -26.54 7.51 -9.59
N ILE A 534 -25.64 8.26 -10.24
CA ILE A 534 -24.67 7.71 -11.21
C ILE A 534 -23.71 6.76 -10.50
N PHE A 535 -23.23 7.15 -9.32
CA PHE A 535 -22.31 6.33 -8.53
C PHE A 535 -22.98 5.05 -8.02
N LEU A 536 -24.20 5.15 -7.47
CA LEU A 536 -25.01 4.01 -7.03
C LEU A 536 -25.36 3.10 -8.21
N GLY A 537 -25.77 3.66 -9.35
CA GLY A 537 -26.03 2.94 -10.58
C GLY A 537 -24.80 2.17 -11.09
N THR A 538 -23.62 2.79 -10.99
CA THR A 538 -22.34 2.14 -11.34
C THR A 538 -22.03 0.97 -10.42
N ILE A 539 -22.24 1.13 -9.11
CA ILE A 539 -22.07 0.04 -8.13
C ILE A 539 -23.06 -1.08 -8.40
N ILE A 540 -24.35 -0.77 -8.63
CA ILE A 540 -25.39 -1.77 -8.92
C ILE A 540 -25.04 -2.54 -10.19
N ALA A 541 -24.70 -1.84 -11.28
CA ALA A 541 -24.31 -2.46 -12.54
C ALA A 541 -23.08 -3.37 -12.38
N TRP A 542 -22.05 -2.89 -11.66
CA TRP A 542 -20.87 -3.68 -11.32
C TRP A 542 -21.21 -4.92 -10.48
N SER A 543 -22.13 -4.76 -9.54
CA SER A 543 -22.58 -5.85 -8.66
C SER A 543 -23.28 -6.93 -9.47
N LEU A 544 -24.21 -6.55 -10.35
CA LEU A 544 -24.91 -7.47 -11.25
C LEU A 544 -23.93 -8.18 -12.20
N ALA A 545 -22.97 -7.46 -12.76
CA ALA A 545 -21.93 -8.03 -13.62
C ALA A 545 -21.01 -9.00 -12.85
N THR A 546 -20.64 -8.67 -11.61
CA THR A 546 -19.81 -9.55 -10.76
C THR A 546 -20.57 -10.81 -10.36
N LEU A 547 -21.87 -10.69 -10.05
CA LEU A 547 -22.74 -11.82 -9.74
C LEU A 547 -22.97 -12.74 -10.94
N SER A 548 -23.10 -12.20 -12.16
CA SER A 548 -23.23 -13.02 -13.37
C SER A 548 -21.97 -13.84 -13.65
N LEU A 549 -20.78 -13.28 -13.35
CA LEU A 549 -19.50 -14.00 -13.42
C LEU A 549 -19.41 -15.18 -12.43
N PHE A 550 -20.08 -15.09 -11.28
CA PHE A 550 -20.16 -16.20 -10.32
C PHE A 550 -21.15 -17.29 -10.75
N ARG A 551 -22.20 -16.93 -11.52
CA ARG A 551 -23.18 -17.89 -12.05
C ARG A 551 -22.66 -18.69 -13.25
N HIS A 552 -21.81 -18.07 -14.08
CA HIS A 552 -21.16 -18.73 -15.22
C HIS A 552 -19.65 -18.83 -15.01
N PRO A 553 -19.16 -19.76 -14.17
CA PRO A 553 -17.74 -20.05 -14.10
C PRO A 553 -17.32 -20.51 -15.49
N SER A 554 -16.60 -19.64 -16.20
CA SER A 554 -16.09 -19.85 -17.55
C SER A 554 -15.72 -21.32 -17.78
N ARG A 555 -16.37 -21.96 -18.76
CA ARG A 555 -15.81 -23.11 -19.46
C ARG A 555 -14.43 -22.77 -20.00
#